data_AF-A0A7H0F2J6-F1
#
_entry.id   AF-A0A7H0F2J6-F1
#
_cell.length_a   1.000
_cell.length_b   1.000
_cell.length_c   1.000
_cell.angle_alpha   90.00
_cell.angle_beta   90.00
_cell.angle_gamma   90.00
#
_symmetry.space_group_name_H-M   'P 1'
#
loop_
_entity.id
_entity.type
_entity.pdbx_description
1 polymer ?
#
loop_
_entity_poly.entity_id
_entity_poly.type
_entity_poly.pdbx_seq_one_letter_code
_entity_poly.pdbx_strand_id
1 'polypeptide(L)'
;MNAILPQFLKSFYRKDPIISVLITMGIMDALIGGLDDSWSLFAFGLGTTGVALGLKLASKLSRAQQRSTREEERTFQYYLPPTSSSSSLPIIKATKNKPHY
;
A
#
# COMPACT_ATOMS: atom_id res chain seq x y z
N MET A 1 6.35 -17.72 21.12
CA MET A 1 7.80 -17.54 20.87
C MET A 1 7.94 -16.76 19.57
N ASN A 2 8.70 -15.65 19.55
CA ASN A 2 8.57 -14.58 18.55
C ASN A 2 8.94 -15.02 17.11
N ALA A 3 7.94 -15.45 16.34
CA ALA A 3 8.05 -15.81 14.91
C ALA A 3 8.12 -14.59 13.96
N ILE A 4 8.16 -13.39 14.53
CA ILE A 4 8.03 -12.12 13.82
C ILE A 4 9.30 -11.84 13.00
N LEU A 5 10.48 -12.08 13.59
CA LEU A 5 11.79 -11.90 12.95
C LEU A 5 12.00 -12.74 11.67
N PRO A 6 11.83 -14.08 11.69
CA PRO A 6 12.05 -14.89 10.49
C PRO A 6 11.05 -14.55 9.36
N GLN A 7 9.83 -14.15 9.70
CA GLN A 7 8.83 -13.76 8.70
C GLN A 7 9.11 -12.39 8.09
N PHE A 8 9.68 -11.45 8.85
CA PHE A 8 10.18 -10.18 8.31
C PHE A 8 11.38 -10.39 7.39
N LEU A 9 12.39 -11.19 7.79
CA LEU A 9 13.53 -11.51 6.92
C LEU A 9 13.07 -12.14 5.59
N LYS A 10 12.15 -13.11 5.65
CA LYS A 10 11.63 -13.80 4.46
C LYS A 10 10.82 -12.87 3.55
N SER A 11 10.11 -11.89 4.12
CA SER A 11 9.34 -10.90 3.37
C SER A 11 10.23 -9.81 2.74
N PHE A 12 11.25 -9.34 3.46
CA PHE A 12 12.20 -8.34 2.98
C PHE A 12 13.09 -8.89 1.86
N TYR A 13 13.60 -10.12 2.02
CA TYR A 13 14.41 -10.76 0.98
C TYR A 13 13.64 -10.93 -0.34
N ARG A 14 12.33 -11.21 -0.28
CA ARG A 14 11.48 -11.44 -1.46
C ARG A 14 11.02 -10.14 -2.14
N LYS A 15 10.97 -9.03 -1.40
CA LYS A 15 10.48 -7.75 -1.93
C LYS A 15 11.62 -6.91 -2.51
N ASP A 16 12.73 -6.75 -1.77
CA ASP A 16 13.81 -5.83 -2.15
C ASP A 16 15.20 -6.37 -1.75
N PRO A 17 15.81 -7.26 -2.55
CA PRO A 17 17.12 -7.87 -2.23
C PRO A 17 18.23 -6.81 -2.09
N ILE A 18 18.16 -5.72 -2.86
CA ILE A 18 19.14 -4.62 -2.85
C ILE A 18 19.20 -3.94 -1.49
N ILE A 19 18.03 -3.69 -0.88
CA ILE A 19 17.94 -3.05 0.44
C ILE A 19 18.56 -3.96 1.50
N SER A 20 18.34 -5.27 1.39
CA SER A 20 18.91 -6.24 2.34
C SER A 20 20.44 -6.23 2.31
N VAL A 21 21.04 -6.22 1.10
CA VAL A 21 22.49 -6.14 0.89
C VAL A 21 23.04 -4.81 1.41
N LEU A 22 22.35 -3.69 1.16
CA LEU A 22 22.79 -2.38 1.64
C LEU A 22 22.83 -2.32 3.17
N ILE A 23 21.84 -2.92 3.84
CA ILE A 23 21.77 -2.99 5.30
C ILE A 23 22.89 -3.87 5.85
N THR A 24 23.10 -5.08 5.31
CA THR A 24 24.19 -5.95 5.77
C THR A 24 25.56 -5.33 5.50
N MET A 25 25.74 -4.67 4.35
CA MET A 25 26.96 -3.94 4.02
C MET A 25 27.22 -2.82 5.03
N GLY A 26 26.21 -2.00 5.35
CA GLY A 26 26.35 -0.93 6.34
C GLY A 26 26.61 -1.44 7.76
N ILE A 27 25.99 -2.57 8.15
CA ILE A 27 26.26 -3.21 9.45
C ILE A 27 27.69 -3.75 9.50
N MET A 28 28.16 -4.41 8.44
CA MET A 28 29.52 -4.93 8.37
C MET A 28 30.56 -3.81 8.32
N ASP A 29 30.30 -2.74 7.57
CA ASP A 29 31.15 -1.56 7.52
C ASP A 29 31.23 -0.85 8.88
N ALA A 30 30.11 -0.78 9.62
CA ALA A 30 30.09 -0.28 10.99
C ALA A 30 30.86 -1.20 11.98
N LEU A 31 30.75 -2.52 11.83
CA LEU A 31 31.44 -3.48 12.70
C LEU A 31 32.94 -3.58 12.43
N ILE A 32 33.36 -3.44 11.17
CA ILE A 32 34.75 -3.61 10.72
C ILE A 32 35.48 -2.27 10.63
N GLY A 33 34.79 -1.21 10.17
CA GLY A 33 35.34 0.13 9.98
C GLY A 33 35.53 0.94 11.27
N GLY A 34 35.15 0.38 12.42
CA GLY A 34 35.39 0.97 13.73
C GLY A 34 34.39 2.07 14.07
N LEU A 35 33.51 1.78 15.03
CA LEU A 35 32.55 2.74 15.58
C LEU A 35 33.08 3.44 16.83
N ASP A 36 34.36 3.23 17.17
CA ASP A 36 34.92 3.57 18.48
C ASP A 36 35.07 5.09 18.68
N ASP A 37 35.68 5.81 17.72
CA ASP A 37 35.89 7.27 17.82
C ASP A 37 34.70 8.10 17.32
N SER A 38 33.78 7.50 16.56
CA SER A 38 32.68 8.21 15.87
C SER A 38 31.29 7.67 16.17
N TRP A 39 31.12 6.94 17.28
CA TRP A 39 29.82 6.44 17.76
C TRP A 39 28.76 7.55 17.84
N SER A 40 29.19 8.75 18.23
CA SER A 40 28.32 9.93 18.32
C SER A 40 27.73 10.33 16.97
N LEU A 41 28.49 10.27 15.88
CA LEU A 41 28.04 10.57 14.51
C LEU A 41 27.05 9.52 14.01
N PHE A 42 27.32 8.24 14.30
CA PHE A 42 26.43 7.15 13.95
C PHE A 42 25.09 7.26 14.71
N ALA A 43 25.16 7.43 16.03
CA ALA A 43 23.97 7.62 16.87
C ALA A 43 23.20 8.89 16.49
N PHE A 44 23.91 9.96 16.10
CA PHE A 44 23.30 11.19 15.60
C PHE A 44 22.56 10.94 14.29
N GLY A 45 23.19 10.27 13.31
CA GLY A 45 22.54 9.92 12.04
C GLY A 45 21.30 9.03 12.22
N LEU A 46 21.39 8.02 13.08
CA LEU A 46 20.27 7.16 13.46
C LEU A 46 19.17 7.96 14.18
N GLY A 47 19.56 8.83 15.10
CA GLY A 47 18.64 9.72 15.82
C GLY A 47 17.90 10.66 14.88
N THR A 48 18.61 11.35 13.99
CA THR A 48 18.02 12.26 12.99
C THR A 48 17.09 11.49 12.05
N THR A 49 17.52 10.34 11.55
CA THR A 49 16.71 9.50 10.66
C THR A 49 15.47 8.97 11.38
N GLY A 50 15.62 8.52 12.63
CA GLY A 50 14.53 8.07 13.49
C GLY A 50 13.51 9.17 13.79
N VAL A 51 13.96 10.39 14.10
CA VAL A 51 13.09 11.55 14.30
C VAL A 51 12.37 11.92 13.00
N ALA A 52 13.07 11.96 11.87
CA ALA A 52 12.46 12.27 10.58
C ALA A 52 11.38 11.23 10.20
N LEU A 53 11.67 9.95 10.40
CA LEU A 53 10.69 8.86 10.22
C LEU A 53 9.53 8.97 11.20
N GLY A 54 9.81 9.25 12.47
CA GLY A 54 8.80 9.46 13.51
C GLY A 54 7.84 10.58 13.18
N LEU A 55 8.36 11.74 12.75
CA LEU A 55 7.53 12.87 12.29
C LEU A 55 6.74 12.53 11.02
N LYS A 56 7.34 11.80 10.08
CA LYS A 56 6.65 11.33 8.86
C LYS A 56 5.53 10.35 9.20
N LEU A 57 5.76 9.43 10.14
CA LEU A 57 4.77 8.47 10.61
C LEU A 57 3.67 9.15 11.43
N ALA A 58 4.02 10.05 12.34
CA ALA A 58 3.08 10.83 13.12
C ALA A 58 2.17 11.68 12.23
N SER A 59 2.75 12.42 11.27
CA SER A 59 1.97 13.20 10.30
C SER A 59 1.09 12.31 9.42
N LYS A 60 1.56 11.13 9.00
CA LYS A 60 0.75 10.16 8.26
C LYS A 60 -0.39 9.61 9.12
N LEU A 61 -0.15 9.34 10.40
CA LEU A 61 -1.15 8.83 11.33
C LEU A 61 -2.23 9.88 11.63
N SER A 62 -1.83 11.12 11.90
CA SER A 62 -2.76 12.24 12.07
C SER A 62 -3.60 12.46 10.81
N ARG A 63 -2.98 12.38 9.62
CA ARG A 63 -3.70 12.45 8.35
C ARG A 63 -4.61 11.26 8.10
N ALA A 64 -4.25 10.05 8.55
CA ALA A 64 -5.09 8.86 8.44
C ALA A 64 -6.33 8.97 9.34
N GLN A 65 -6.20 9.54 10.55
CA GLN A 65 -7.35 9.88 11.39
C GLN A 65 -8.24 10.94 10.73
N GLN A 66 -7.67 11.94 10.06
CA GLN A 66 -8.45 12.92 9.29
C GLN A 66 -9.05 12.34 7.99
N ARG A 67 -8.49 11.25 7.47
CA ARG A 67 -8.96 10.59 6.25
C ARG A 67 -10.15 9.68 6.48
N SER A 68 -10.43 9.22 7.70
CA SER A 68 -11.67 8.47 7.96
C SER A 68 -12.93 9.27 7.62
N THR A 69 -12.88 10.61 7.67
CA THR A 69 -13.97 11.50 7.22
C THR A 69 -13.94 11.80 5.71
N ARG A 70 -12.85 11.48 4.98
CA ARG A 70 -12.65 11.83 3.57
C ARG A 70 -12.34 10.63 2.65
N GLU A 71 -12.49 9.40 3.13
CA GLU A 71 -12.35 8.18 2.31
C GLU A 71 -13.67 7.68 1.72
N GLU A 72 -14.76 8.44 1.83
CA GLU A 72 -15.99 8.17 1.08
C GLU A 72 -15.88 8.53 -0.41
N GLU A 73 -14.80 9.19 -0.83
CA GLU A 73 -14.56 9.59 -2.22
C GLU A 73 -13.41 8.81 -2.89
N ARG A 74 -13.25 7.52 -2.58
CA ARG A 74 -12.88 6.59 -3.65
C ARG A 74 -14.17 6.24 -4.37
N THR A 75 -14.66 7.19 -5.14
CA THR A 75 -15.70 6.92 -6.13
C THR A 75 -15.14 5.83 -7.02
N PHE A 76 -15.58 4.59 -6.79
CA PHE A 76 -15.53 3.58 -7.82
C PHE A 76 -16.15 4.25 -9.04
N GLN A 77 -15.33 4.51 -10.04
CA GLN A 77 -15.74 5.15 -11.27
C GLN A 77 -16.66 4.14 -11.94
N TYR A 78 -17.94 4.21 -11.58
CA TYR A 78 -18.98 3.37 -12.13
C TYR A 78 -19.06 3.74 -13.61
N TYR A 79 -18.38 2.97 -14.44
CA TYR A 79 -18.45 3.07 -15.91
C TYR A 79 -19.86 2.78 -16.45
N LEU A 80 -20.76 2.32 -15.57
CA LEU A 80 -22.14 2.04 -15.88
C LEU A 80 -23.02 2.97 -15.02
N PRO A 81 -23.99 3.69 -15.61
CA PRO A 81 -24.93 4.49 -14.85
C PRO A 81 -25.69 3.58 -13.85
N PRO A 82 -25.88 4.01 -12.58
CA PRO A 82 -26.63 3.27 -11.56
C PRO A 82 -28.14 3.18 -11.87
N THR A 83 -28.59 3.81 -12.95
CA THR A 83 -29.94 3.69 -13.47
C THR A 83 -29.95 2.57 -14.50
N SER A 84 -30.39 1.39 -14.06
CA SER A 84 -30.96 0.39 -14.93
C SER A 84 -32.17 1.00 -15.64
N SER A 85 -31.92 1.63 -16.77
CA SER A 85 -32.91 2.07 -17.74
C SER A 85 -33.61 0.83 -18.29
N SER A 86 -34.54 0.26 -17.51
CA SER A 86 -35.53 -0.69 -18.02
C SER A 86 -36.49 0.10 -18.91
N SER A 87 -36.01 0.50 -20.08
CA SER A 87 -36.89 0.82 -21.19
C SER A 87 -37.60 -0.50 -21.49
N SER A 88 -38.86 -0.58 -21.04
CA SER A 88 -39.82 -1.63 -21.37
C SER A 88 -39.55 -2.11 -22.79
N LEU A 89 -39.02 -3.34 -22.92
CA LEU A 89 -38.67 -3.90 -24.23
C LEU A 89 -39.87 -3.74 -25.18
N PRO A 90 -39.67 -3.24 -26.41
CA PRO A 90 -40.76 -3.10 -27.35
C PRO A 90 -41.38 -4.47 -27.61
N ILE A 91 -42.67 -4.59 -27.33
CA ILE A 91 -43.45 -5.81 -27.55
C ILE A 91 -43.51 -6.06 -29.06
N ILE A 92 -42.71 -7.02 -29.54
CA ILE A 92 -42.80 -7.52 -30.90
C ILE A 92 -44.07 -8.38 -30.96
N LYS A 93 -45.16 -7.79 -31.47
CA LYS A 93 -46.39 -8.54 -31.77
C LYS A 93 -46.07 -9.52 -32.89
N ALA A 94 -46.02 -10.82 -32.57
CA ALA A 94 -45.95 -11.87 -33.56
C ALA A 94 -47.16 -11.73 -34.49
N THR A 95 -46.90 -11.45 -35.77
CA THR A 95 -47.94 -11.42 -36.80
C THR A 95 -48.53 -12.83 -36.90
N LYS A 96 -49.83 -12.92 -36.64
CA LYS A 96 -50.62 -14.14 -36.74
C LYS A 96 -50.67 -14.54 -38.22
N ASN A 97 -49.77 -15.43 -38.64
CA ASN A 97 -49.90 -16.12 -39.90
C ASN A 97 -51.20 -16.93 -39.86
N LYS A 98 -52.15 -16.53 -40.72
CA LYS A 98 -53.42 -17.22 -40.91
C LYS A 98 -53.12 -18.59 -41.53
N PRO A 99 -53.73 -19.69 -41.05
CA PRO A 99 -53.66 -20.95 -41.78
C PRO A 99 -54.40 -20.76 -43.10
N HIS A 100 -53.67 -20.89 -44.21
CA HIS A 100 -54.29 -21.11 -45.50
C HIS A 100 -54.72 -22.58 -45.58
N TYR A 101 -55.94 -22.76 -46.10
CA TYR A 101 -56.68 -24.01 -46.30
C TYR A 101 -55.84 -25.20 -46.77
#